data_AF-A0A8H4QYK1-F1
#
_entry.id   AF-A0A8H4QYK1-F1
#
_cell.length_a   1.000
_cell.length_b   1.000
_cell.length_c   1.000
_cell.angle_alpha   90.00
_cell.angle_beta   90.00
_cell.angle_gamma   90.00
#
_symmetry.space_group_name_H-M   'P 1'
#
loop_
_entity.id
_entity.type
_entity.pdbx_description
1 polymer ?
#
loop_
_entity_poly.entity_id
_entity_poly.type
_entity_poly.pdbx_seq_one_letter_code
_entity_poly.pdbx_strand_id
1 'polypeptide(L)'
;MSSSNGVYALIQYGDDPFRHRFVDHESRPAFTIEEVDRTPNVILRLTRELEWSQQHPSIMGPDNSYFYMGPENAPGYVVYGNGRINIGMPFFLRKGKRPEGLCQNGRDYKWKIGSHRMECMDGRNLLAVWEVSTPDKEYYAKLIIQPRAMPLITEIVTALIVNRIALALGW
;
A
#
# COMPACT_ATOMS: atom_id res chain seq x y z
N MET A 1 -5.15 -5.72 27.97
CA MET A 1 -5.47 -4.29 28.25
C MET A 1 -6.08 -3.72 26.98
N SER A 2 -7.30 -3.20 27.09
CA SER A 2 -8.14 -2.73 25.99
C SER A 2 -7.80 -1.29 25.63
N SER A 3 -7.28 -1.03 24.43
CA SER A 3 -7.20 0.31 23.83
C SER A 3 -8.23 0.45 22.71
N SER A 4 -9.47 0.74 23.11
CA SER A 4 -10.54 1.19 22.24
C SER A 4 -10.32 2.67 21.85
N ASN A 5 -9.61 2.90 20.74
CA ASN A 5 -9.96 3.93 19.77
C ASN A 5 -9.35 3.65 18.38
N GLY A 6 -9.48 2.39 17.97
CA GLY A 6 -10.07 2.02 16.68
C GLY A 6 -9.45 2.55 15.39
N VAL A 7 -8.23 3.06 15.37
CA VAL A 7 -7.58 3.52 14.14
C VAL A 7 -6.08 3.24 14.24
N TYR A 8 -5.54 2.48 13.29
CA TYR A 8 -4.11 2.18 13.22
C TYR A 8 -3.41 3.25 12.42
N ALA A 9 -2.33 3.82 12.95
CA ALA A 9 -1.59 4.88 12.29
C ALA A 9 -0.15 4.43 12.00
N LEU A 10 0.26 4.64 10.75
CA LEU A 10 1.64 4.45 10.31
C LEU A 10 2.20 5.79 9.80
N ILE A 11 3.46 6.05 10.11
CA ILE A 11 4.21 7.24 9.76
C ILE A 11 5.16 6.90 8.61
N GLN A 12 5.10 7.65 7.52
CA GLN A 12 5.94 7.44 6.34
C GLN A 12 7.22 8.29 6.43
N TYR A 13 8.37 7.63 6.29
CA TYR A 13 9.66 8.28 6.11
C TYR A 13 10.18 8.06 4.69
N GLY A 14 10.53 9.16 4.02
CA GLY A 14 10.89 9.19 2.60
C GLY A 14 9.69 9.50 1.72
N ASP A 15 9.90 10.32 0.69
CA ASP A 15 8.89 10.72 -0.31
C ASP A 15 8.99 9.93 -1.61
N ASP A 16 10.15 9.33 -1.92
CA ASP A 16 10.34 8.48 -3.09
C ASP A 16 9.39 7.26 -3.06
N PRO A 17 8.46 7.12 -4.03
CA PRO A 17 7.56 5.97 -4.07
C PRO A 17 8.26 4.63 -4.35
N PHE A 18 9.50 4.65 -4.84
CA PHE A 18 10.33 3.46 -5.06
C PHE A 18 11.12 3.06 -3.80
N ARG A 19 11.29 3.98 -2.85
CA ARG A 19 12.06 3.74 -1.63
C ARG A 19 11.58 4.58 -0.45
N HIS A 20 10.85 3.95 0.46
CA HIS A 20 10.41 4.57 1.72
C HIS A 20 10.01 3.48 2.71
N ARG A 21 9.70 3.89 3.94
CA ARG A 21 9.19 2.99 4.97
C ARG A 21 8.04 3.59 5.73
N PHE A 22 7.20 2.73 6.26
CA PHE A 22 6.16 3.05 7.23
C PHE A 22 6.56 2.50 8.60
N VAL A 23 6.46 3.31 9.64
CA VAL A 23 6.70 2.90 11.03
C VAL A 23 5.44 3.16 11.86
N ASP A 24 5.24 2.39 12.93
CA ASP A 24 4.16 2.68 13.88
C ASP A 24 4.57 3.72 14.93
N HIS A 25 3.67 4.01 15.86
CA HIS A 25 3.88 4.96 16.96
C HIS A 25 4.92 4.50 18.00
N GLU A 26 5.26 3.21 18.02
CA GLU A 26 6.31 2.64 18.86
C GLU A 26 7.65 2.57 18.11
N SER A 27 7.75 3.23 16.95
CA SER A 27 8.93 3.25 16.07
C SER A 27 9.31 1.89 15.49
N ARG A 28 8.39 0.92 15.47
CA ARG A 28 8.59 -0.37 14.80
C ARG A 28 8.36 -0.19 13.30
N PRO A 29 9.29 -0.65 12.44
CA PRO A 29 9.02 -0.78 11.00
C PRO A 29 7.77 -1.64 10.78
N ALA A 30 6.83 -1.13 10.01
CA ALA A 30 5.60 -1.83 9.62
C ALA A 30 5.66 -2.28 8.17
N PHE A 31 6.14 -1.40 7.28
CA PHE A 31 6.37 -1.72 5.89
C PHE A 31 7.64 -1.07 5.37
N THR A 32 8.37 -1.78 4.51
CA THR A 32 9.55 -1.27 3.80
C THR A 32 9.36 -1.46 2.30
N ILE A 33 9.63 -0.43 1.51
CA ILE A 33 9.61 -0.45 0.04
C ILE A 33 11.04 -0.21 -0.44
N GLU A 34 11.54 -1.11 -1.29
CA GLU A 34 12.87 -0.99 -1.90
C GLU A 34 12.96 -1.67 -3.27
N GLU A 35 13.91 -1.23 -4.09
CA GLU A 35 14.34 -1.94 -5.29
C GLU A 35 15.17 -3.15 -4.90
N VAL A 36 14.79 -4.34 -5.38
CA VAL A 36 15.46 -5.61 -5.07
C VAL A 36 16.22 -6.20 -6.24
N ASP A 37 15.86 -5.84 -7.47
CA ASP A 37 16.54 -6.28 -8.69
C ASP A 37 16.15 -5.36 -9.87
N ARG A 38 16.93 -5.41 -10.96
CA ARG A 38 16.72 -4.66 -12.19
C ARG A 38 17.23 -5.44 -13.40
N THR A 39 16.51 -6.49 -13.83
CA THR A 39 16.87 -7.22 -15.06
C THR A 39 15.64 -7.85 -15.75
N PRO A 40 15.19 -7.38 -16.94
CA PRO A 40 15.59 -6.15 -17.64
C PRO A 40 14.94 -4.88 -17.06
N ASN A 41 13.90 -5.03 -16.23
CA ASN A 41 13.15 -3.92 -15.63
C ASN A 41 13.27 -3.92 -14.11
N VAL A 42 12.93 -2.80 -13.48
CA VAL A 42 12.91 -2.64 -12.02
C VAL A 42 11.95 -3.64 -11.38
N ILE A 43 12.40 -4.28 -10.31
CA ILE A 43 11.58 -5.08 -9.41
C ILE A 43 11.63 -4.40 -8.04
N LEU A 44 10.48 -3.92 -7.58
CA LEU A 44 10.33 -3.42 -6.21
C LEU A 44 9.78 -4.52 -5.32
N ARG A 45 10.13 -4.48 -4.05
CA ARG A 45 9.54 -5.29 -2.99
C ARG A 45 8.95 -4.37 -1.93
N LEU A 46 7.68 -4.59 -1.62
CA LEU A 46 7.05 -4.16 -0.37
C LEU A 46 7.14 -5.32 0.60
N THR A 47 7.73 -5.10 1.76
CA THR A 47 7.81 -6.06 2.86
C THR A 47 6.99 -5.55 4.02
N ARG A 48 6.06 -6.38 4.52
CA ARG A 48 5.39 -6.22 5.81
C ARG A 48 6.28 -6.81 6.89
N GLU A 49 6.71 -5.97 7.82
CA GLU A 49 7.76 -6.32 8.77
C GLU A 49 7.22 -7.20 9.90
N LEU A 50 7.99 -8.23 10.26
CA LEU A 50 7.55 -9.31 11.15
C LEU A 50 7.23 -8.81 12.56
N GLU A 51 8.08 -7.96 13.13
CA GLU A 51 7.91 -7.45 14.50
C GLU A 51 6.59 -6.70 14.67
N TRP A 52 6.24 -5.88 13.68
CA TRP A 52 4.97 -5.15 13.67
C TRP A 52 3.79 -6.08 13.37
N SER A 53 3.89 -6.97 12.38
CA SER A 53 2.77 -7.84 11.98
C SER A 53 2.33 -8.81 13.08
N GLN A 54 3.27 -9.26 13.93
CA GLN A 54 2.98 -10.11 15.09
C GLN A 54 2.04 -9.45 16.11
N GLN A 55 1.98 -8.12 16.17
CA GLN A 55 1.07 -7.39 17.05
C GLN A 55 -0.38 -7.37 16.51
N HIS A 56 -0.59 -7.77 15.25
CA HIS A 56 -1.87 -7.68 14.54
C HIS A 56 -2.27 -9.03 13.95
N PRO A 57 -2.73 -10.00 14.77
CA PRO A 57 -3.01 -11.37 14.33
C PRO A 57 -4.16 -11.50 13.31
N SER A 58 -4.94 -10.43 13.09
CA SER A 58 -6.03 -10.41 12.11
C SER A 58 -5.55 -10.13 10.68
N ILE A 59 -4.30 -9.74 10.52
CA ILE A 59 -3.68 -9.47 9.22
C ILE A 59 -3.67 -10.76 8.38
N MET A 60 -4.05 -10.67 7.11
CA MET A 60 -4.06 -11.78 6.17
C MET A 60 -3.06 -11.55 5.03
N GLY A 61 -2.88 -12.58 4.19
CA GLY A 61 -2.04 -12.52 3.01
C GLY A 61 -0.54 -12.59 3.31
N PRO A 62 0.30 -12.67 2.26
CA PRO A 62 1.73 -12.78 2.42
C PRO A 62 2.36 -11.47 2.93
N ASP A 63 3.54 -11.60 3.51
CA ASP A 63 4.30 -10.44 4.00
C ASP A 63 4.92 -9.62 2.86
N ASN A 64 5.22 -10.25 1.72
CA ASN A 64 5.86 -9.57 0.60
C ASN A 64 4.87 -9.34 -0.56
N SER A 65 4.98 -8.19 -1.21
CA SER A 65 4.44 -7.92 -2.54
C SER A 65 5.58 -7.49 -3.46
N TYR A 66 5.60 -8.03 -4.68
CA TYR A 66 6.60 -7.69 -5.70
C TYR A 66 5.94 -6.91 -6.82
N PHE A 67 6.57 -5.82 -7.23
CA PHE A 67 6.13 -4.94 -8.31
C PHE A 67 7.11 -5.10 -9.47
N TYR A 68 6.69 -5.84 -10.50
CA TYR A 68 7.46 -6.03 -11.71
C TYR A 68 7.11 -4.91 -12.68
N MET A 69 8.01 -3.96 -12.85
CA MET A 69 7.81 -2.81 -13.74
C MET A 69 7.90 -3.24 -15.20
N GLY A 70 7.22 -2.51 -16.07
CA GLY A 70 7.40 -2.60 -17.52
C GLY A 70 8.66 -1.87 -17.99
N PRO A 71 8.98 -1.95 -19.29
CA PRO A 71 10.03 -1.15 -19.90
C PRO A 71 9.88 0.33 -19.60
N GLU A 72 10.99 1.05 -19.38
CA GLU A 72 10.98 2.50 -19.10
C GLU A 72 10.10 2.89 -17.90
N ASN A 73 9.98 2.01 -16.91
CA ASN A 73 9.06 2.16 -15.77
C ASN A 73 7.59 2.31 -16.20
N ALA A 74 7.17 1.69 -17.30
CA ALA A 74 5.76 1.56 -17.64
C ALA A 74 5.02 0.65 -16.62
N PRO A 75 3.67 0.74 -16.53
CA PRO A 75 2.90 -0.16 -15.68
C PRO A 75 3.14 -1.64 -16.06
N GLY A 76 3.54 -2.45 -15.10
CA GLY A 76 3.69 -3.89 -15.24
C GLY A 76 2.65 -4.65 -14.42
N TYR A 77 3.09 -5.52 -13.52
CA TYR A 77 2.21 -6.33 -12.67
C TYR A 77 2.73 -6.49 -11.24
N VAL A 78 1.83 -6.89 -10.35
CA VAL A 78 2.10 -7.17 -8.94
C VAL A 78 1.91 -8.66 -8.67
N VAL A 79 2.78 -9.24 -7.86
CA VAL A 79 2.68 -10.61 -7.33
C VAL A 79 2.75 -10.55 -5.80
N TYR A 80 1.85 -11.28 -5.13
CA TYR A 80 1.84 -11.40 -3.68
C TYR A 80 2.58 -12.67 -3.23
N GLY A 81 3.60 -12.51 -2.39
CA GLY A 81 4.43 -13.60 -1.87
C GLY A 81 5.04 -14.44 -2.99
N ASN A 82 4.96 -15.76 -2.85
CA ASN A 82 5.34 -16.73 -3.88
C ASN A 82 4.14 -17.15 -4.76
N GLY A 83 3.13 -16.27 -4.86
CA GLY A 83 1.92 -16.53 -5.65
C GLY A 83 2.23 -16.64 -7.14
N ARG A 84 1.31 -17.29 -7.88
CA ARG A 84 1.39 -17.42 -9.35
C ARG A 84 0.47 -16.45 -10.10
N ILE A 85 -0.32 -15.66 -9.36
CA ILE A 85 -1.29 -14.73 -9.92
C ILE A 85 -0.60 -13.39 -10.14
N ASN A 86 -0.52 -12.98 -11.40
CA ASN A 86 0.01 -11.69 -11.81
C ASN A 86 -1.16 -10.69 -11.94
N ILE A 87 -1.18 -9.67 -11.09
CA ILE A 87 -2.21 -8.62 -11.11
C ILE A 87 -1.65 -7.40 -11.82
N GLY A 88 -2.13 -7.08 -13.03
CA GLY A 88 -1.65 -5.92 -13.77
C GLY A 88 -1.79 -4.63 -12.95
N MET A 89 -0.74 -3.80 -12.88
CA MET A 89 -0.75 -2.53 -12.12
C MET A 89 -1.92 -1.59 -12.47
N PRO A 90 -2.39 -1.49 -13.73
CA PRO A 90 -3.58 -0.72 -14.05
C PRO A 90 -4.80 -1.13 -13.22
N PHE A 91 -4.88 -2.36 -12.71
CA PHE A 91 -5.93 -2.83 -11.81
C PHE A 91 -6.16 -1.88 -10.64
N PHE A 92 -5.07 -1.39 -10.03
CA PHE A 92 -5.08 -0.56 -8.82
C PHE A 92 -5.31 0.93 -9.10
N LEU A 93 -5.24 1.36 -10.37
CA LEU A 93 -5.38 2.75 -10.80
C LEU A 93 -6.80 3.11 -11.25
N ARG A 94 -7.70 2.13 -11.32
CA ARG A 94 -9.01 2.29 -11.99
C ARG A 94 -9.94 3.23 -11.25
N LYS A 95 -10.61 4.09 -12.03
CA LYS A 95 -11.75 4.91 -11.60
C LYS A 95 -13.06 4.16 -11.86
N GLY A 96 -13.51 3.29 -10.95
CA GLY A 96 -14.87 2.70 -11.01
C GLY A 96 -14.95 1.18 -10.83
N LYS A 97 -16.19 0.65 -10.77
CA LYS A 97 -16.49 -0.79 -10.61
C LYS A 97 -16.46 -1.53 -11.96
N ARG A 98 -15.99 -2.78 -11.98
CA ARG A 98 -16.30 -3.76 -13.03
C ARG A 98 -16.89 -5.06 -12.44
N PRO A 99 -17.55 -5.90 -13.27
CA PRO A 99 -18.15 -7.16 -12.82
C PRO A 99 -17.14 -8.29 -12.58
N GLU A 100 -15.92 -8.19 -13.14
CA GLU A 100 -14.95 -9.28 -13.19
C GLU A 100 -13.57 -8.77 -12.75
N GLY A 101 -13.16 -9.11 -11.53
CA GLY A 101 -11.85 -8.75 -10.98
C GLY A 101 -11.99 -8.25 -9.55
N LEU A 102 -12.01 -9.20 -8.62
CA LEU A 102 -12.03 -8.91 -7.20
C LEU A 102 -10.61 -8.94 -6.64
N CYS A 103 -10.36 -8.19 -5.56
CA CYS A 103 -9.15 -8.36 -4.73
C CYS A 103 -9.10 -9.77 -4.13
N GLN A 104 -8.03 -10.13 -3.41
CA GLN A 104 -7.82 -11.52 -2.95
C GLN A 104 -9.00 -12.07 -2.13
N ASN A 105 -9.78 -11.18 -1.51
CA ASN A 105 -10.94 -11.48 -0.67
C ASN A 105 -12.30 -11.36 -1.38
N GLY A 106 -12.35 -11.16 -2.70
CA GLY A 106 -13.64 -10.97 -3.38
C GLY A 106 -14.23 -9.55 -3.27
N ARG A 107 -13.47 -8.53 -2.82
CA ARG A 107 -13.95 -7.14 -2.67
C ARG A 107 -13.27 -6.19 -3.65
N ASP A 108 -13.89 -5.05 -3.89
CA ASP A 108 -13.37 -3.99 -4.76
C ASP A 108 -13.18 -2.73 -3.91
N TYR A 109 -11.91 -2.34 -3.69
CA TYR A 109 -11.58 -1.08 -3.01
C TYR A 109 -10.76 -0.18 -3.94
N LYS A 110 -11.02 1.13 -3.84
CA LYS A 110 -10.45 2.15 -4.72
C LYS A 110 -9.82 3.29 -3.92
N TRP A 111 -8.71 3.82 -4.42
CA TRP A 111 -8.14 5.06 -3.91
C TRP A 111 -8.77 6.26 -4.63
N LYS A 112 -9.39 7.16 -3.87
CA LYS A 112 -9.71 8.52 -4.33
C LYS A 112 -8.44 9.34 -4.19
N ILE A 113 -7.97 9.92 -5.29
CA ILE A 113 -6.72 10.68 -5.33
C ILE A 113 -7.03 12.18 -5.23
N GLY A 114 -6.53 12.83 -4.20
CA GLY A 114 -6.46 14.29 -4.06
C GLY A 114 -5.00 14.78 -4.12
N SER A 115 -4.79 16.09 -4.00
CA SER A 115 -3.46 16.70 -4.16
C SER A 115 -2.46 16.33 -3.04
N HIS A 116 -2.93 16.30 -1.79
CA HIS A 116 -2.11 16.00 -0.61
C HIS A 116 -2.70 14.89 0.25
N ARG A 117 -3.74 14.22 -0.26
CA ARG A 117 -4.52 13.24 0.48
C ARG A 117 -5.15 12.22 -0.47
N MET A 118 -5.09 10.97 -0.08
CA MET A 118 -5.70 9.85 -0.80
C MET A 118 -6.58 9.06 0.16
N GLU A 119 -7.73 8.59 -0.30
CA GLU A 119 -8.70 7.87 0.53
C GLU A 119 -9.06 6.51 -0.10
N CYS A 120 -8.77 5.41 0.60
CA CYS A 120 -9.13 4.07 0.19
C CYS A 120 -10.57 3.75 0.61
N MET A 121 -11.42 3.37 -0.34
CA MET A 121 -12.86 3.20 -0.16
C MET A 121 -13.34 1.83 -0.66
N ASP A 122 -14.13 1.13 0.16
CA ASP A 122 -14.96 -0.04 -0.23
C ASP A 122 -16.41 0.42 -0.36
N GLY A 123 -16.83 0.78 -1.57
CA GLY A 123 -18.12 1.44 -1.80
C GLY A 123 -18.20 2.81 -1.08
N ARG A 124 -19.02 2.88 -0.02
CA ARG A 124 -19.17 4.08 0.84
C ARG A 124 -18.30 4.01 2.11
N ASN A 125 -17.65 2.89 2.34
CA ASN A 125 -16.88 2.63 3.55
C ASN A 125 -15.44 3.10 3.38
N LEU A 126 -14.99 4.03 4.22
CA LEU A 126 -13.57 4.38 4.32
C LEU A 126 -12.78 3.21 4.92
N LEU A 127 -11.69 2.82 4.28
CA LEU A 127 -10.76 1.78 4.71
C LEU A 127 -9.45 2.37 5.22
N ALA A 128 -8.90 3.35 4.51
CA ALA A 128 -7.66 4.01 4.90
C ALA A 128 -7.56 5.44 4.31
N VAL A 129 -6.75 6.28 4.93
CA VAL A 129 -6.42 7.63 4.47
C VAL A 129 -4.90 7.76 4.47
N TRP A 130 -4.33 8.16 3.35
CA TRP A 130 -2.94 8.58 3.27
C TRP A 130 -2.90 10.10 3.08
N GLU A 131 -2.10 10.81 3.86
CA GLU A 131 -2.06 12.27 3.84
C GLU A 131 -0.63 12.77 4.00
N VAL A 132 -0.23 13.69 3.11
CA VAL A 132 1.06 14.38 3.16
C VAL A 132 1.08 15.27 4.40
N SER A 133 2.19 15.21 5.12
CA SER A 133 2.37 15.98 6.35
C SER A 133 2.71 17.42 6.02
N THR A 134 2.46 18.29 6.98
CA THR A 134 2.91 19.67 6.90
C THR A 134 4.45 19.74 6.94
N PRO A 135 5.08 20.76 6.33
CA PRO A 135 6.55 20.86 6.24
C PRO A 135 7.29 20.94 7.58
N ASP A 136 6.60 21.21 8.69
CA ASP A 136 7.16 21.21 10.06
C ASP A 136 7.34 19.81 10.65
N LYS A 137 6.86 18.76 9.97
CA LYS A 137 7.02 17.37 10.42
C LYS A 137 8.29 16.75 9.87
N GLU A 138 8.96 15.98 10.72
CA GLU A 138 10.15 15.19 10.33
C GLU A 138 9.83 14.01 9.41
N TYR A 139 8.54 13.67 9.28
CA TYR A 139 8.04 12.58 8.45
C TYR A 139 7.25 13.14 7.27
N TYR A 140 7.25 12.40 6.15
CA TYR A 140 6.67 12.88 4.90
C TYR A 140 5.14 12.80 4.89
N ALA A 141 4.58 11.67 5.36
CA ALA A 141 3.14 11.41 5.28
C ALA A 141 2.68 10.51 6.43
N LYS A 142 1.36 10.39 6.58
CA LYS A 142 0.72 9.48 7.52
C LYS A 142 -0.30 8.60 6.80
N LEU A 143 -0.32 7.32 7.14
CA LEU A 143 -1.33 6.36 6.71
C LEU A 143 -2.20 5.99 7.93
N ILE A 144 -3.48 6.28 7.84
CA ILE A 144 -4.49 6.05 8.86
C ILE A 144 -5.40 4.92 8.38
N ILE A 145 -5.48 3.82 9.11
CA ILE A 145 -6.13 2.57 8.70
C ILE A 145 -7.28 2.25 9.65
N GLN A 146 -8.45 1.97 9.08
CA GLN A 146 -9.62 1.56 9.85
C GLN A 146 -9.47 0.10 10.32
N PRO A 147 -10.04 -0.33 11.46
CA PRO A 147 -9.79 -1.66 12.00
C PRO A 147 -10.25 -2.78 11.07
N ARG A 148 -11.38 -2.56 10.39
CA ARG A 148 -11.92 -3.46 9.36
C ARG A 148 -11.00 -3.65 8.14
N ALA A 149 -10.05 -2.74 7.94
CA ALA A 149 -9.09 -2.78 6.84
C ALA A 149 -7.78 -3.50 7.21
N MET A 150 -7.53 -3.76 8.50
CA MET A 150 -6.31 -4.46 8.95
C MET A 150 -6.10 -5.82 8.30
N PRO A 151 -7.12 -6.69 8.11
CA PRO A 151 -6.92 -7.94 7.39
C PRO A 151 -6.38 -7.78 5.96
N LEU A 152 -6.60 -6.62 5.35
CA LEU A 152 -6.25 -6.32 3.96
C LEU A 152 -5.07 -5.36 3.84
N ILE A 153 -4.34 -5.11 4.95
CA ILE A 153 -3.38 -4.01 4.99
C ILE A 153 -2.28 -4.13 3.94
N THR A 154 -1.77 -5.33 3.66
CA THR A 154 -0.78 -5.54 2.59
C THR A 154 -1.33 -5.12 1.24
N GLU A 155 -2.57 -5.48 0.91
CA GLU A 155 -3.16 -5.11 -0.38
C GLU A 155 -3.49 -3.61 -0.46
N ILE A 156 -3.88 -2.99 0.67
CA ILE A 156 -4.13 -1.54 0.77
C ILE A 156 -2.83 -0.75 0.54
N VAL A 157 -1.74 -1.14 1.21
CA VAL A 157 -0.43 -0.50 1.05
C VAL A 157 0.10 -0.75 -0.36
N THR A 158 -0.03 -1.97 -0.88
CA THR A 158 0.33 -2.30 -2.28
C THR A 158 -0.38 -1.37 -3.26
N ALA A 159 -1.70 -1.23 -3.15
CA ALA A 159 -2.47 -0.33 -4.00
C ALA A 159 -2.07 1.14 -3.83
N LEU A 160 -1.78 1.58 -2.60
CA LEU A 160 -1.26 2.91 -2.33
C LEU A 160 0.06 3.15 -3.07
N ILE A 161 1.01 2.20 -2.99
CA ILE A 161 2.31 2.31 -3.66
C ILE A 161 2.13 2.43 -5.17
N VAL A 162 1.29 1.58 -5.78
CA VAL A 162 1.01 1.66 -7.23
C VAL A 162 0.44 3.03 -7.61
N ASN A 163 -0.50 3.58 -6.83
CA ASN A 163 -1.04 4.90 -7.11
C ASN A 163 -0.01 6.02 -6.91
N ARG A 164 0.90 5.91 -5.93
CA ARG A 164 1.97 6.89 -5.73
C ARG A 164 3.03 6.84 -6.85
N ILE A 165 3.40 5.65 -7.31
CA ILE A 165 4.27 5.47 -8.48
C ILE A 165 3.61 6.09 -9.72
N ALA A 166 2.33 5.81 -9.94
CA ALA A 166 1.58 6.38 -11.06
C ALA A 166 1.60 7.91 -11.07
N LEU A 167 1.41 8.55 -9.91
CA LEU A 167 1.50 10.01 -9.78
C LEU A 167 2.91 10.54 -10.07
N ALA A 168 3.95 9.87 -9.57
CA ALA A 168 5.33 10.30 -9.78
C ALA A 168 5.79 10.13 -11.24
N LEU A 169 5.27 9.14 -11.96
CA LEU A 169 5.62 8.85 -13.35
C LEU A 169 4.64 9.42 -14.38
N GLY A 170 3.51 9.99 -13.97
CA GLY A 170 2.50 10.54 -14.87
C GLY A 170 1.73 9.48 -15.67
N TRP A 171 1.44 8.34 -15.05
CA TRP A 171 0.61 7.27 -15.64
C TRP A 171 -0.88 7.64 -15.72
#